data_AF-A0A256WA79-F1
#
_entry.id   AF-A0A256WA79-F1
#
_cell.length_a   1.000
_cell.length_b   1.000
_cell.length_c   1.000
_cell.angle_alpha   90.00
_cell.angle_beta   90.00
_cell.angle_gamma   90.00
#
_symmetry.space_group_name_H-M   'P 1'
#
loop_
_entity.id
_entity.type
_entity.pdbx_description
1 polymer ?
#
loop_
_entity_poly.entity_id
_entity_poly.type
_entity_poly.pdbx_seq_one_letter_code
_entity_poly.pdbx_strand_id
1 'polypeptide(L)'
;MVYDKFLVKEIGTTNINFRMDPGETVELYTSIMNTGHDVAPNVKGVLSTNDPYMVIEDAEGTYGTLEIDGLAINEDDFYIVSIDASCPTGYMADFTLKLYTEEG
;
A
#
# COMPACT_ATOMS: atom_id res chain seq x y z
N MET A 1 -2.92 -10.85 -11.11
CA MET A 1 -3.29 -9.97 -9.99
C MET A 1 -3.12 -8.53 -10.42
N VAL A 2 -4.05 -7.67 -10.04
CA VAL A 2 -4.00 -6.23 -10.34
C VAL A 2 -4.34 -5.45 -9.07
N TYR A 3 -3.73 -4.27 -8.94
CA TYR A 3 -4.13 -3.27 -7.96
C TYR A 3 -5.50 -2.69 -8.34
N ASP A 4 -6.36 -2.45 -7.34
CA ASP A 4 -7.69 -1.84 -7.51
C ASP A 4 -7.73 -0.43 -6.89
N LYS A 5 -7.55 -0.32 -5.56
CA LYS A 5 -7.67 0.95 -4.81
C LYS A 5 -6.68 1.02 -3.65
N PHE A 6 -6.49 2.21 -3.11
CA PHE A 6 -5.79 2.41 -1.85
C PHE A 6 -6.64 3.28 -0.91
N LEU A 7 -6.39 3.13 0.39
CA LEU A 7 -6.92 3.97 1.45
C LEU A 7 -5.75 4.43 2.32
N VAL A 8 -5.80 5.69 2.72
CA VAL A 8 -4.83 6.32 3.61
C VAL A 8 -5.49 6.50 4.97
N LYS A 9 -4.79 6.13 6.04
CA LYS A 9 -5.20 6.43 7.40
C LYS A 9 -4.05 7.10 8.14
N GLU A 10 -4.21 8.36 8.45
CA GLU A 10 -3.17 9.15 9.10
C GLU A 10 -3.02 8.78 10.58
N ILE A 11 -1.77 8.71 11.04
CA ILE A 11 -1.41 8.30 12.40
C ILE A 11 -0.86 9.52 13.15
N GLY A 12 -1.30 9.70 14.39
CA GLY A 12 -0.71 10.71 15.30
C GLY A 12 -0.99 12.17 14.92
N THR A 13 -1.82 12.42 13.91
CA THR A 13 -2.27 13.76 13.51
C THR A 13 -3.72 14.02 13.91
N THR A 14 -4.08 15.28 14.10
CA THR A 14 -5.47 15.73 14.27
C THR A 14 -6.09 16.23 12.97
N ASN A 15 -5.32 16.29 11.88
CA ASN A 15 -5.73 16.81 10.58
C ASN A 15 -6.06 15.67 9.59
N ILE A 16 -6.98 14.78 9.97
CA ILE A 16 -7.37 13.65 9.11
C ILE A 16 -8.12 14.16 7.88
N ASN A 17 -7.54 13.96 6.70
CA ASN A 17 -8.08 14.37 5.42
C ASN A 17 -7.91 13.31 4.30
N PHE A 18 -7.45 12.11 4.66
CA PHE A 18 -7.18 10.96 3.79
C PHE A 18 -6.11 11.23 2.73
N ARG A 19 -5.11 12.05 3.06
CA ARG A 19 -3.95 12.34 2.19
C ARG A 19 -2.65 12.11 2.94
N MET A 20 -1.57 12.05 2.17
CA MET A 20 -0.22 12.00 2.69
C MET A 20 0.33 13.43 2.67
N ASP A 21 0.12 14.17 3.76
CA ASP A 21 0.64 15.53 3.85
C ASP A 21 2.09 15.55 4.35
N PRO A 22 2.89 16.59 3.98
CA PRO A 22 4.26 16.73 4.45
C PRO A 22 4.36 16.72 5.97
N GLY A 23 5.23 15.86 6.51
CA GLY A 23 5.46 15.68 7.93
C GLY A 23 4.52 14.69 8.62
N GLU A 24 3.62 14.04 7.89
CA GLU A 24 2.71 13.03 8.43
C GLU A 24 3.20 11.60 8.19
N THR A 25 2.70 10.68 9.01
CA THR A 25 2.88 9.23 8.88
C THR A 25 1.51 8.60 8.72
N VAL A 26 1.39 7.65 7.80
CA VAL A 26 0.11 7.04 7.46
C VAL A 26 0.21 5.52 7.36
N GLU A 27 -0.88 4.84 7.69
CA GLU A 27 -1.14 3.45 7.32
C GLU A 27 -1.73 3.45 5.90
N LEU A 28 -1.11 2.69 4.99
CA LEU A 28 -1.57 2.54 3.62
C LEU A 28 -2.17 1.15 3.44
N TYR A 29 -3.48 1.15 3.20
CA TYR A 29 -4.22 -0.04 2.80
C TYR A 29 -4.36 -0.03 1.28
N THR A 30 -4.26 -1.20 0.67
CA THR A 30 -4.41 -1.40 -0.77
C THR A 30 -5.34 -2.57 -1.00
N SER A 31 -6.22 -2.46 -1.99
CA SER A 31 -7.00 -3.57 -2.49
C SER A 31 -6.37 -4.12 -3.76
N ILE A 32 -6.38 -5.43 -3.88
CA ILE A 32 -5.96 -6.15 -5.09
C ILE A 32 -7.06 -7.12 -5.52
N MET A 33 -7.07 -7.42 -6.82
CA MET A 33 -7.95 -8.42 -7.40
C MET A 33 -7.13 -9.53 -8.06
N ASN A 34 -7.53 -10.78 -7.83
CA ASN A 34 -6.99 -11.91 -8.56
C ASN A 34 -7.70 -12.06 -9.92
N THR A 35 -7.10 -11.46 -10.95
CA THR A 35 -7.53 -11.61 -12.36
C THR A 35 -6.89 -12.81 -13.06
N GLY A 36 -6.31 -13.74 -12.30
CA GLY A 36 -5.76 -14.99 -12.82
C GLY A 36 -6.87 -16.00 -13.13
N HIS A 37 -6.47 -17.16 -13.65
CA HIS A 37 -7.40 -18.27 -13.92
C HIS A 37 -7.36 -19.37 -12.84
N ASP A 38 -6.63 -19.13 -11.75
CA ASP A 38 -6.49 -20.06 -10.62
C ASP A 38 -6.47 -19.29 -9.30
N VAL A 39 -6.65 -20.02 -8.20
CA VAL A 39 -6.54 -19.50 -6.83
C VAL A 39 -5.10 -19.03 -6.58
N ALA A 40 -4.95 -17.86 -5.97
CA ALA A 40 -3.65 -17.30 -5.57
C ALA A 40 -3.47 -17.47 -4.06
N PRO A 41 -2.74 -18.50 -3.58
CA PRO A 41 -2.49 -18.69 -2.17
C PRO A 41 -1.42 -17.73 -1.63
N ASN A 42 -1.56 -17.36 -0.35
CA ASN A 42 -0.58 -16.61 0.42
C ASN A 42 0.00 -15.40 -0.31
N VAL A 43 -0.89 -14.57 -0.86
CA VAL A 43 -0.54 -13.37 -1.60
C VAL A 43 0.08 -12.32 -0.67
N LYS A 44 1.21 -11.76 -1.12
CA LYS A 44 1.97 -10.73 -0.43
C LYS A 44 2.32 -9.59 -1.38
N GLY A 45 2.47 -8.40 -0.82
CA GLY A 45 2.91 -7.22 -1.52
C GLY A 45 4.18 -6.65 -0.89
N VAL A 46 5.04 -6.10 -1.74
CA VAL A 46 6.20 -5.32 -1.31
C VAL A 46 6.11 -3.93 -1.93
N LEU A 47 6.03 -2.92 -1.07
CA LEU A 47 6.04 -1.52 -1.45
C LEU A 47 7.48 -1.01 -1.58
N SER A 48 7.73 -0.20 -2.58
CA SER A 48 9.04 0.42 -2.80
C SER A 48 8.87 1.82 -3.38
N THR A 49 9.81 2.71 -3.09
CA THR A 49 9.83 4.07 -3.64
C THR A 49 11.26 4.48 -3.97
N ASN A 50 11.39 5.37 -4.96
CA ASN A 50 12.63 6.09 -5.24
C ASN A 50 12.47 7.59 -4.94
N ASP A 51 11.35 7.97 -4.34
CA ASP A 51 11.00 9.35 -4.05
C ASP A 51 11.82 9.85 -2.86
N PRO A 52 12.52 11.00 -2.98
CA PRO A 52 13.36 11.51 -1.90
C PRO A 52 12.57 12.01 -0.69
N TYR A 53 11.26 12.27 -0.84
CA TYR A 53 10.41 12.80 0.22
C TYR A 53 9.52 11.74 0.88
N MET A 54 9.58 10.49 0.43
CA MET A 54 8.81 9.38 0.99
C MET A 54 9.76 8.38 1.67
N VAL A 55 9.45 8.03 2.91
CA VAL A 55 10.11 6.96 3.64
C VAL A 55 9.09 5.85 3.86
N ILE A 56 9.46 4.63 3.46
CA ILE A 56 8.67 3.43 3.74
C ILE A 56 9.23 2.82 5.01
N GLU A 57 8.47 2.89 6.10
CA GLU A 57 8.83 2.33 7.40
C GLU A 57 8.47 0.84 7.48
N ASP A 58 7.33 0.47 6.90
CA ASP A 58 6.95 -0.91 6.64
C ASP A 58 6.57 -1.09 5.17
N ALA A 59 7.32 -1.96 4.51
CA ALA A 59 7.20 -2.25 3.09
C ALA A 59 6.43 -3.53 2.80
N GLU A 60 6.12 -4.34 3.81
CA GLU A 60 5.45 -5.62 3.63
C GLU A 60 3.93 -5.46 3.82
N GLY A 61 3.17 -6.25 3.06
CA GLY A 61 1.74 -6.35 3.24
C GLY A 61 1.24 -7.71 2.80
N THR A 62 0.21 -8.23 3.48
CA THR A 62 -0.33 -9.57 3.20
C THR A 62 -1.81 -9.51 2.87
N TYR A 63 -2.25 -10.34 1.93
CA TYR A 63 -3.63 -10.37 1.44
C TYR A 63 -4.29 -11.75 1.60
N GLY A 64 -3.57 -12.73 2.15
CA GLY A 64 -4.06 -14.09 2.34
C GLY A 64 -4.26 -14.85 1.03
N THR A 65 -5.24 -15.74 0.99
CA THR A 65 -5.57 -16.51 -0.22
C THR A 65 -6.69 -15.81 -1.00
N LEU A 66 -6.48 -15.59 -2.30
CA LEU A 66 -7.46 -14.98 -3.18
C LEU A 66 -8.02 -16.00 -4.17
N GLU A 67 -9.32 -16.23 -4.09
CA GLU A 67 -10.09 -16.97 -5.08
C GLU A 67 -10.05 -16.29 -6.46
N ILE A 68 -10.46 -17.00 -7.51
CA ILE A 68 -10.61 -16.43 -8.86
C ILE A 68 -11.60 -15.26 -8.83
N ASP A 69 -11.23 -14.14 -9.44
CA ASP A 69 -11.95 -12.85 -9.41
C ASP A 69 -12.15 -12.28 -7.99
N GLY A 70 -11.47 -12.83 -6.99
CA GLY A 70 -11.53 -12.41 -5.60
C GLY A 70 -10.85 -11.08 -5.35
N LEU A 71 -11.40 -10.31 -4.41
CA LEU A 71 -10.85 -9.06 -3.88
C LEU A 71 -10.30 -9.28 -2.47
N ALA A 72 -9.14 -8.71 -2.20
CA ALA A 72 -8.57 -8.68 -0.85
C ALA A 72 -7.95 -7.32 -0.55
N ILE A 73 -7.91 -6.99 0.74
CA ILE A 73 -7.25 -5.81 1.30
C ILE A 73 -6.22 -6.31 2.30
N ASN A 74 -5.10 -5.62 2.41
CA ASN A 74 -4.05 -5.94 3.37
C ASN A 74 -4.38 -5.44 4.80
N GLU A 75 -5.50 -5.88 5.35
CA GLU A 75 -5.99 -5.43 6.67
C GLU A 75 -5.17 -6.00 7.83
N ASP A 76 -4.67 -7.23 7.69
CA ASP A 76 -3.89 -7.92 8.72
C ASP A 76 -2.44 -7.41 8.79
N ASP A 77 -1.90 -6.92 7.67
CA ASP A 77 -0.53 -6.43 7.53
C ASP A 77 -0.47 -5.28 6.51
N PHE A 78 -0.42 -4.04 7.01
CA PHE A 78 -0.51 -2.82 6.22
C PHE A 78 0.82 -2.08 6.11
N TYR A 79 1.00 -1.35 5.02
CA TYR A 79 2.23 -0.57 4.84
C TYR A 79 2.21 0.67 5.74
N ILE A 80 3.39 1.09 6.19
CA ILE A 80 3.58 2.33 6.95
C ILE A 80 4.50 3.23 6.16
N VAL A 81 4.04 4.44 5.84
CA VAL A 81 4.82 5.42 5.08
C VAL A 81 4.80 6.77 5.78
N SER A 82 5.94 7.45 5.77
CA SER A 82 6.08 8.82 6.27
C SER A 82 6.56 9.75 5.16
N ILE A 83 6.02 10.98 5.16
CA ILE A 83 6.37 12.02 4.20
C ILE A 83 7.26 13.05 4.89
N ASP A 84 8.39 13.38 4.27
CA ASP A 84 9.29 14.41 4.77
C ASP A 84 8.59 15.77 4.81
N ALA A 85 8.76 16.52 5.91
CA ALA A 85 8.13 17.83 6.10
C ALA A 85 8.60 18.89 5.08
N SER A 86 9.73 18.64 4.39
CA SER A 86 10.24 19.49 3.31
C SER A 86 9.57 19.22 1.96
N CYS A 87 8.71 18.20 1.87
CA CYS A 87 7.96 17.87 0.65
C CYS A 87 7.12 19.08 0.18
N PRO A 88 7.27 19.54 -1.08
CA PRO A 88 6.50 20.66 -1.58
C PRO A 88 4.99 20.37 -1.61
N THR A 89 4.17 21.37 -1.31
CA THR A 89 2.71 21.23 -1.40
C THR A 89 2.28 20.93 -2.84
N GLY A 90 1.41 19.93 -3.01
CA GLY A 90 0.93 19.49 -4.33
C GLY A 90 1.92 18.61 -5.10
N TYR A 91 3.00 18.17 -4.44
CA TYR A 91 3.90 17.16 -4.97
C TYR A 91 3.22 15.80 -5.08
N MET A 92 3.47 15.11 -6.18
CA MET A 92 2.97 13.76 -6.42
C MET A 92 4.14 12.80 -6.22
N ALA A 93 4.11 12.06 -5.11
CA ALA A 93 5.12 11.06 -4.83
C ALA A 93 4.79 9.75 -5.56
N ASP A 94 5.84 9.08 -6.06
CA ASP A 94 5.71 7.81 -6.76
C ASP A 94 6.12 6.63 -5.87
N PHE A 95 5.35 5.55 -5.93
CA PHE A 95 5.71 4.27 -5.34
C PHE A 95 5.35 3.12 -6.28
N THR A 96 5.98 1.97 -6.05
CA THR A 96 5.76 0.74 -6.79
C THR A 96 5.36 -0.36 -5.83
N LEU A 97 4.21 -0.97 -6.10
CA LEU A 97 3.73 -2.18 -5.42
C LEU A 97 4.05 -3.41 -6.29
N LYS A 98 4.79 -4.37 -5.74
CA LYS A 98 5.01 -5.68 -6.38
C LYS A 98 4.26 -6.76 -5.61
N LEU A 99 3.52 -7.58 -6.34
CA LEU A 99 2.71 -8.65 -5.77
C LEU A 99 3.33 -10.02 -6.05
N TYR A 100 3.26 -10.89 -5.06
CA TYR A 100 3.79 -12.25 -5.05
C TYR A 100 2.73 -13.20 -4.51
N THR A 101 2.76 -14.45 -4.96
CA THR A 101 1.92 -15.54 -4.46
C THR A 101 2.79 -16.80 -4.38
N GLU A 102 2.39 -17.80 -3.59
CA GLU A 102 3.21 -18.99 -3.33
C GLU A 102 3.38 -19.88 -4.58
N GLU A 103 2.57 -19.70 -5.61
CA GLU A 103 2.65 -20.41 -6.90
C GLU A 103 2.60 -19.38 -8.04
N GLY A 104 3.74 -19.13 -8.69
CA GLY A 104 3.92 -18.10 -9.72
C GLY A 104 3.40 -18.46 -11.10
#